data_AF-A0A4Y9T228-F1
#
_entry.id   AF-A0A4Y9T228-F1
#
_cell.length_a   1.000
_cell.length_b   1.000
_cell.length_c   1.000
_cell.angle_alpha   90.00
_cell.angle_beta   90.00
_cell.angle_gamma   90.00
#
_symmetry.space_group_name_H-M   'P 1'
#
loop_
_entity.id
_entity.type
_entity.pdbx_description
1 polymer ?
#
loop_
_entity_poly.entity_id
_entity_poly.type
_entity_poly.pdbx_seq_one_letter_code
_entity_poly.pdbx_strand_id
1 'polypeptide(L)'
;MQKITLKKALIPIFVILGLIILLIMGEFLLARASDSYSLAKTTIRRSEVVANNVGSVSFVVLIGANYEMRPNSVSCAGLRFFVKGNRGSEIVAVLVRKENYQGAWDVYDLLDDRTSRDEKPCLATSGRPN
;
A
#
# COMPACT_ATOMS: atom_id res chain seq x y z
N MET A 1 -21.69 -42.56 -29.38
CA MET A 1 -22.32 -41.32 -28.84
C MET A 1 -21.98 -41.18 -27.37
N GLN A 2 -20.92 -40.45 -27.03
CA GLN A 2 -20.54 -40.18 -25.64
C GLN A 2 -21.37 -39.02 -25.09
N LYS A 3 -22.37 -39.31 -24.26
CA LYS A 3 -22.98 -38.32 -23.36
C LYS A 3 -21.96 -38.00 -22.27
N ILE A 4 -21.01 -37.11 -22.56
CA ILE A 4 -20.22 -36.46 -21.51
C ILE A 4 -21.24 -35.74 -20.63
N THR A 5 -21.42 -36.23 -19.42
CA THR A 5 -22.43 -35.76 -18.48
C THR A 5 -22.12 -34.32 -18.17
N LEU A 6 -22.97 -33.37 -18.60
CA LEU A 6 -22.80 -31.91 -18.49
C LEU A 6 -22.22 -31.47 -17.12
N LYS A 7 -22.61 -32.16 -16.03
CA LYS A 7 -22.10 -31.95 -14.66
C LYS A 7 -20.58 -32.13 -14.49
N LYS A 8 -19.95 -33.05 -15.22
CA LYS A 8 -18.49 -33.31 -15.14
C LYS A 8 -17.65 -32.20 -15.80
N ALA A 9 -18.24 -31.43 -16.73
CA ALA A 9 -17.56 -30.32 -17.40
C ALA A 9 -17.73 -28.98 -16.66
N LEU A 10 -18.81 -28.78 -15.88
CA LEU A 10 -19.01 -27.52 -15.15
C LEU A 10 -18.05 -27.32 -13.96
N ILE A 11 -17.72 -28.38 -13.23
CA ILE A 11 -16.82 -28.30 -12.06
C ILE A 11 -15.44 -27.73 -12.43
N PRO A 12 -14.72 -28.24 -13.44
CA PRO A 12 -13.41 -27.67 -13.80
C PRO A 12 -13.51 -26.23 -14.31
N ILE A 13 -14.61 -25.85 -14.98
CA ILE A 13 -14.84 -24.47 -15.44
C ILE A 13 -14.95 -23.50 -14.25
N PHE A 14 -15.74 -23.84 -13.23
CA PHE A 14 -15.87 -23.00 -12.03
C PHE A 14 -14.56 -22.89 -11.24
N VAL A 15 -13.78 -23.98 -11.16
CA VAL A 15 -12.46 -23.97 -10.50
C VAL A 15 -11.49 -23.05 -11.24
N ILE A 16 -11.45 -23.13 -12.58
CA ILE A 16 -10.61 -22.25 -13.40
C ILE A 16 -11.06 -20.79 -13.26
N LEU A 17 -12.37 -20.51 -13.30
CA LEU A 17 -12.89 -19.14 -13.12
C LEU A 17 -12.53 -18.57 -11.75
N GLY A 18 -12.65 -19.38 -10.69
CA GLY A 18 -12.27 -18.99 -9.32
C GLY A 18 -10.78 -18.68 -9.19
N LEU A 19 -9.92 -19.50 -9.80
CA LEU A 19 -8.47 -19.26 -9.87
C LEU A 19 -8.13 -17.97 -10.62
N ILE A 20 -8.79 -17.70 -11.75
CA ILE A 20 -8.60 -16.46 -12.51
C ILE A 20 -9.00 -15.24 -11.68
N ILE A 21 -10.15 -15.29 -10.99
CA ILE A 21 -10.58 -14.20 -10.10
C ILE A 21 -9.56 -13.98 -8.97
N LEU A 22 -9.05 -15.07 -8.39
CA LEU A 22 -8.05 -14.99 -7.32
C LEU A 22 -6.73 -14.35 -7.81
N LEU A 23 -6.29 -14.71 -9.01
CA LEU A 23 -5.10 -14.15 -9.65
C LEU A 23 -5.29 -12.66 -9.97
N ILE A 24 -6.42 -12.28 -10.55
CA ILE A 24 -6.74 -10.88 -10.85
C ILE A 24 -6.78 -10.05 -9.56
N MET A 25 -7.43 -10.57 -8.51
CA MET A 25 -7.46 -9.92 -7.20
C MET A 25 -6.06 -9.77 -6.59
N GLY A 26 -5.22 -10.81 -6.72
CA GLY A 26 -3.83 -10.79 -6.25
C GLY A 26 -2.97 -9.76 -6.96
N GLU A 27 -2.98 -9.76 -8.30
CA GLU A 27 -2.24 -8.77 -9.11
C GLU A 27 -2.72 -7.35 -8.83
N PHE A 28 -4.02 -7.18 -8.67
CA PHE A 28 -4.60 -5.88 -8.39
C PHE A 28 -4.21 -5.32 -7.01
N LEU A 29 -4.16 -6.18 -5.99
CA LEU A 29 -3.67 -5.80 -4.66
C LEU A 29 -2.16 -5.50 -4.68
N LEU A 30 -1.38 -6.29 -5.42
CA LEU A 30 0.07 -6.10 -5.58
C LEU A 30 0.41 -4.81 -6.33
N ALA A 31 -0.27 -4.55 -7.46
CA ALA A 31 -0.08 -3.32 -8.23
C ALA A 31 -0.39 -2.08 -7.39
N ARG A 32 -1.46 -2.13 -6.59
CA ARG A 32 -1.84 -1.01 -5.71
C ARG A 32 -0.88 -0.78 -4.56
N ALA A 33 -0.36 -1.84 -3.98
CA ALA A 33 0.69 -1.74 -2.96
C ALA A 33 2.00 -1.21 -3.56
N SER A 34 2.26 -1.48 -4.84
CA SER A 34 3.43 -0.96 -5.58
C SER A 34 3.36 0.56 -5.76
N ASP A 35 2.20 1.10 -6.13
CA ASP A 35 2.03 2.55 -6.36
C ASP A 35 2.22 3.37 -5.09
N SER A 36 1.55 2.98 -4.00
CA SER A 36 1.67 3.64 -2.69
C SER A 36 3.09 3.52 -2.13
N TYR A 37 3.74 2.36 -2.30
CA TYR A 37 5.14 2.14 -1.92
C TYR A 37 6.10 3.05 -2.69
N SER A 38 5.95 3.15 -4.02
CA SER A 38 6.80 3.98 -4.87
C SER A 38 6.69 5.47 -4.49
N LEU A 39 5.47 5.94 -4.25
CA LEU A 39 5.19 7.30 -3.81
C LEU A 39 5.85 7.59 -2.46
N ALA A 40 5.65 6.72 -1.47
CA ALA A 40 6.22 6.87 -0.14
C ALA A 40 7.76 6.85 -0.16
N LYS A 41 8.36 5.93 -0.92
CA LYS A 41 9.83 5.84 -1.07
C LYS A 41 10.42 7.11 -1.67
N THR A 42 9.78 7.65 -2.70
CA THR A 42 10.22 8.91 -3.34
C THR A 42 10.11 10.07 -2.36
N THR A 43 9.05 10.12 -1.56
CA THR A 43 8.83 11.13 -0.53
C THR A 43 9.91 11.08 0.56
N ILE A 44 10.21 9.89 1.08
CA ILE A 44 11.28 9.68 2.08
C ILE A 44 12.62 10.18 1.55
N ARG A 45 12.97 9.84 0.30
CA ARG A 45 14.26 10.25 -0.31
C ARG A 45 14.39 11.75 -0.52
N ARG A 46 13.27 12.46 -0.69
CA ARG A 46 13.24 13.92 -0.88
C ARG A 46 13.00 14.69 0.41
N SER A 47 12.71 14.00 1.51
CA SER A 47 12.42 14.64 2.79
C SER A 47 13.70 15.19 3.42
N GLU A 48 13.75 16.50 3.60
CA GLU A 48 14.84 17.16 4.33
C GLU A 48 14.91 16.68 5.78
N VAL A 49 13.77 16.40 6.41
CA VAL A 49 13.71 15.87 7.78
C VAL A 49 14.45 14.54 7.87
N VAL A 50 14.17 13.62 6.95
CA VAL A 50 14.85 12.32 6.89
C VAL A 50 16.33 12.50 6.54
N ALA A 51 16.64 13.34 5.56
CA ALA A 51 18.02 13.61 5.16
C ALA A 51 18.85 14.23 6.29
N ASN A 52 18.25 15.05 7.14
CA ASN A 52 18.92 15.63 8.32
C ASN A 52 19.28 14.57 9.36
N ASN A 53 18.42 13.56 9.54
CA ASN A 53 18.60 12.51 10.53
C ASN A 53 19.58 11.42 10.06
N VAL A 54 19.42 10.91 8.83
CA VAL A 54 20.22 9.76 8.34
C VAL A 54 21.27 10.14 7.29
N GLY A 55 21.28 11.40 6.83
CA GLY A 55 22.13 11.85 5.73
C GLY A 55 21.61 11.43 4.36
N SER A 56 22.52 11.23 3.40
CA SER A 56 22.14 10.76 2.05
C SER A 56 21.58 9.35 2.12
N VAL A 57 20.32 9.20 1.72
CA VAL A 57 19.57 7.93 1.81
C VAL A 57 20.12 6.92 0.81
N SER A 58 20.74 5.86 1.32
CA SER A 58 21.27 4.75 0.51
C SER A 58 20.26 3.61 0.37
N PHE A 59 19.43 3.41 1.40
CA PHE A 59 18.56 2.24 1.51
C PHE A 59 17.21 2.58 2.15
N VAL A 60 16.12 2.07 1.56
CA VAL A 60 14.75 2.24 2.05
C VAL A 60 14.00 0.93 1.84
N VAL A 61 13.49 0.32 2.91
CA VAL A 61 12.74 -0.94 2.86
C VAL A 61 11.46 -0.81 3.66
N LEU A 62 10.36 -1.30 3.07
CA LEU A 62 9.07 -1.41 3.74
C LEU A 62 9.14 -2.54 4.77
N ILE A 63 8.79 -2.23 6.02
CA ILE A 63 8.81 -3.18 7.13
C ILE A 63 7.41 -3.44 7.71
N GLY A 64 6.43 -2.60 7.37
CA GLY A 64 5.04 -2.80 7.77
C GLY A 64 4.10 -1.96 6.92
N ALA A 65 2.88 -2.46 6.70
CA ALA A 65 1.86 -1.74 5.96
C ALA A 65 0.48 -2.07 6.51
N ASN A 66 -0.30 -1.03 6.80
CA ASN A 66 -1.69 -1.13 7.23
C ASN A 66 -2.56 -0.46 6.18
N TYR A 67 -3.40 -1.25 5.51
CA TYR A 67 -4.29 -0.76 4.46
C TYR A 67 -5.73 -0.73 4.94
N GLU A 68 -6.39 0.39 4.70
CA GLU A 68 -7.81 0.57 4.93
C GLU A 68 -8.47 0.96 3.60
N MET A 69 -8.89 -0.05 2.84
CA MET A 69 -9.48 0.12 1.52
C MET A 69 -10.99 0.32 1.63
N ARG A 70 -11.48 1.43 1.09
CA ARG A 70 -12.90 1.77 1.07
C ARG A 70 -13.34 2.05 -0.38
N PRO A 71 -14.28 1.28 -0.96
CA PRO A 71 -14.63 1.41 -2.39
C PRO A 71 -15.24 2.77 -2.78
N ASN A 72 -16.11 3.30 -1.93
CA ASN A 72 -16.90 4.51 -2.20
C ASN A 72 -16.49 5.71 -1.34
N SER A 73 -15.30 5.67 -0.74
CA SER A 73 -14.76 6.76 0.07
C SER A 73 -13.24 6.72 0.08
N VAL A 74 -12.63 7.59 0.87
CA VAL A 74 -11.18 7.70 0.98
C VAL A 74 -10.60 6.36 1.47
N SER A 75 -9.72 5.78 0.65
CA SER A 75 -8.86 4.68 1.05
C SER A 75 -7.54 5.23 1.61
N CYS A 76 -7.00 4.59 2.64
CA CYS A 76 -5.81 5.09 3.31
C CYS A 76 -4.82 3.95 3.58
N ALA A 77 -3.53 4.29 3.63
CA ALA A 77 -2.50 3.35 4.04
C ALA A 77 -1.47 4.03 4.92
N GLY A 78 -1.10 3.34 6.01
CA GLY A 78 0.07 3.66 6.81
C GLY A 78 1.19 2.71 6.42
N LEU A 79 2.31 3.26 5.95
CA LEU A 79 3.46 2.48 5.47
C LEU A 79 4.68 2.78 6.34
N ARG A 80 5.22 1.77 7.03
CA ARG A 80 6.45 1.88 7.84
C ARG A 80 7.67 1.44 7.05
N PHE A 81 8.71 2.26 7.10
CA PHE A 81 9.96 2.04 6.39
C PHE A 81 11.14 2.08 7.34
N PHE A 82 12.03 1.10 7.19
CA PHE A 82 13.40 1.24 7.67
C PHE A 82 14.20 2.02 6.62
N VAL A 83 14.82 3.11 7.04
CA VAL A 83 15.63 3.99 6.21
C VAL A 83 17.05 3.97 6.75
N LYS A 84 18.02 3.77 5.85
CA LYS A 84 19.45 3.87 6.18
C LYS A 84 20.12 4.83 5.21
N GLY A 85 20.90 5.74 5.80
CA GLY A 85 21.75 6.66 5.07
C GLY A 85 23.21 6.50 5.51
N ASN A 86 24.04 7.46 5.09
CA ASN A 86 25.46 7.46 5.41
C ASN A 86 25.79 7.92 6.83
N ARG A 87 24.87 8.60 7.54
CA ARG A 87 25.06 9.08 8.91
C ARG A 87 24.36 8.22 9.97
N GLY A 88 23.38 7.40 9.57
CA GLY A 88 22.61 6.59 10.51
C GLY A 88 21.45 5.86 9.86
N SER A 89 20.52 5.39 10.70
CA SER A 89 19.28 4.75 10.29
C SER A 89 18.11 5.21 11.16
N GLU A 90 16.91 5.20 10.59
CA GLU A 90 15.68 5.63 11.23
C GLU A 90 14.49 4.80 10.71
N ILE A 91 13.45 4.67 11.52
CA ILE A 91 12.15 4.17 11.07
C ILE A 91 11.24 5.37 10.79
N VAL A 92 10.65 5.39 9.60
CA VAL A 92 9.77 6.46 9.14
C VAL A 92 8.44 5.85 8.74
N ALA A 93 7.33 6.46 9.17
CA ALA A 93 6.01 6.09 8.69
C ALA A 93 5.48 7.13 7.69
N VAL A 94 4.87 6.67 6.61
CA VAL A 94 4.24 7.54 5.60
C VAL A 94 2.76 7.22 5.57
N LEU A 95 1.93 8.23 5.79
CA LEU A 95 0.50 8.17 5.58
C LEU A 95 0.19 8.58 4.14
N VAL A 96 -0.43 7.68 3.40
CA VAL A 96 -0.96 7.96 2.07
C VAL A 96 -2.46 7.79 2.06
N ARG A 97 -3.15 8.60 1.25
CA ARG A 97 -4.59 8.52 1.04
C ARG A 97 -4.94 8.57 -0.43
N LYS A 98 -6.14 8.11 -0.76
CA LYS A 98 -6.67 8.08 -2.12
C LYS A 98 -8.18 8.32 -2.03
N GLU A 99 -8.67 9.38 -2.67
CA GLU A 99 -10.05 9.88 -2.45
C GLU A 99 -11.16 8.91 -2.87
N ASN A 100 -10.92 8.13 -3.92
CA ASN A 100 -11.85 7.13 -4.42
C ASN A 100 -11.07 5.95 -5.02
N TYR A 101 -11.73 4.84 -5.31
CA TYR A 101 -11.07 3.61 -5.79
C TYR A 101 -10.26 3.78 -7.09
N GLN A 102 -10.51 4.83 -7.88
CA GLN A 102 -9.86 5.11 -9.16
C GLN A 102 -8.80 6.22 -9.11
N GLY A 103 -8.73 7.00 -8.03
CA GLY A 103 -7.82 8.13 -7.87
C GLY A 103 -6.35 7.73 -7.71
N ALA A 104 -5.44 8.70 -7.79
CA ALA A 104 -4.05 8.49 -7.42
C ALA A 104 -3.90 8.43 -5.90
N TRP A 105 -2.85 7.73 -5.43
CA TRP A 105 -2.39 7.91 -4.06
C TRP A 105 -1.74 9.28 -3.92
N ASP A 106 -1.96 9.91 -2.78
CA ASP A 106 -1.33 11.16 -2.39
C ASP A 106 -0.73 11.02 -0.98
N VAL A 107 0.35 11.74 -0.73
CA VAL A 107 1.02 11.77 0.57
C VAL A 107 0.25 12.70 1.48
N TYR A 108 -0.27 12.15 2.57
CA TYR A 108 -0.95 12.94 3.57
C TYR A 108 0.01 13.52 4.61
N ASP A 109 0.90 12.68 5.14
CA ASP A 109 1.83 13.05 6.21
C ASP A 109 3.07 12.13 6.22
N LEU A 110 4.18 12.66 6.72
CA LEU A 110 5.41 11.92 7.00
C LEU A 110 5.66 11.98 8.50
N LEU A 111 5.66 10.82 9.12
CA LEU A 111 5.61 10.63 10.55
C LEU A 111 6.95 10.08 11.07
N ASP A 112 7.35 10.51 12.26
CA ASP A 112 8.39 9.82 13.03
C ASP A 112 7.86 8.49 13.62
N ASP A 113 8.79 7.61 13.98
CA ASP A 113 8.55 6.27 14.54
C ASP A 113 7.64 6.25 15.80
N ARG A 114 7.46 7.38 16.49
CA ARG A 114 6.76 7.45 17.79
C ARG A 114 5.25 7.55 17.65
N THR A 115 4.71 7.58 16.43
CA THR A 115 3.28 7.76 16.22
C THR A 115 2.61 6.49 15.74
N SER A 116 1.64 5.97 16.51
CA SER A 116 0.76 4.86 16.12
C SER A 116 -0.28 5.24 15.07
N ARG A 117 -0.16 6.43 14.46
CA ARG A 117 -1.13 6.98 13.50
C ARG A 117 -1.20 6.14 12.22
N ASP A 118 -0.16 5.38 11.91
CA ASP A 118 -0.11 4.47 10.78
C ASP A 118 -0.91 3.17 11.00
N GLU A 119 -1.31 2.83 12.23
CA GLU A 119 -2.13 1.65 12.54
C GLU A 119 -3.61 1.87 12.20
N LYS A 120 -4.08 3.12 12.22
CA LYS A 120 -5.45 3.52 11.84
C LYS A 120 -5.39 4.68 10.84
N PRO A 121 -4.96 4.40 9.59
CA PRO A 121 -4.56 5.44 8.65
C PRO A 121 -5.73 6.33 8.23
N CYS A 122 -6.97 5.83 8.08
CA CYS A 122 -8.09 6.72 7.73
C CYS A 122 -8.57 7.60 8.90
N LEU A 123 -8.38 7.16 10.14
CA LEU A 123 -8.64 8.04 11.29
C LEU A 123 -7.61 9.18 11.31
N ALA A 124 -6.34 8.87 11.08
CA ALA A 124 -5.26 9.85 11.06
C ALA A 124 -5.37 10.88 9.91
N THR A 125 -6.04 10.52 8.80
CA THR A 125 -6.21 11.39 7.63
C THR A 125 -7.53 12.19 7.63
N SER A 126 -8.42 11.96 8.60
CA SER A 126 -9.77 12.53 8.66
C SER A 126 -9.85 14.02 9.03
N GLY A 127 -8.71 14.67 9.35
CA GLY A 127 -8.67 16.01 9.93
C GLY A 127 -8.32 17.17 8.99
N ARG A 128 -7.91 16.92 7.74
CA ARG A 128 -7.64 17.99 6.75
C ARG A 128 -8.82 18.11 5.77
N PRO A 129 -9.49 19.27 5.69
CA PRO A 129 -10.36 19.56 4.56
C PRO A 129 -9.53 19.59 3.27
N ASN A 130 -10.17 19.18 2.17
CA ASN A 130 -9.62 19.26 0.82
C ASN A 130 -9.35 20.70 0.39
#